data_AF-A0A519K4D4-F1
#
_entry.id   AF-A0A519K4D4-F1
#
_cell.length_a   1.000
_cell.length_b   1.000
_cell.length_c   1.000
_cell.angle_alpha   90.00
_cell.angle_beta   90.00
_cell.angle_gamma   90.00
#
_symmetry.space_group_name_H-M   'P 1'
#
loop_
_entity.id
_entity.type
_entity.pdbx_description
1 polymer ?
#
loop_
_entity_poly.entity_id
_entity_poly.type
_entity_poly.pdbx_seq_one_letter_code
_entity_poly.pdbx_strand_id
1 'polypeptide(L)' 'MNKSELIDAMAADAGISKGQAKAALESFIGNVSGTLKGGGRVSLVGFGSWSVSNRAARDGRN' A
#
# COMPACT_ATOMS: atom_id res chain seq x y z
N MET A 1 13.83 6.25 3.72
CA MET A 1 13.09 5.17 3.05
C MET A 1 12.10 5.75 2.06
N ASN A 2 12.51 5.92 0.81
CA ASN A 2 11.63 6.16 -0.34
C ASN A 2 11.31 4.83 -1.07
N LYS A 3 10.55 4.85 -2.18
CA LYS A 3 10.16 3.64 -2.92
C LYS A 3 11.38 2.83 -3.41
N SER A 4 12.42 3.49 -3.91
CA SER A 4 13.61 2.82 -4.43
C SER A 4 14.43 2.18 -3.30
N GLU A 5 14.61 2.91 -2.19
CA GLU A 5 15.28 2.38 -0.99
C GLU A 5 14.53 1.16 -0.41
N LEU A 6 13.19 1.17 -0.44
CA LEU A 6 12.38 0.04 0.01
C LEU A 6 12.53 -1.17 -0.92
N ILE A 7 12.57 -0.98 -2.25
CA ILE A 7 12.81 -2.07 -3.20
C ILE A 7 14.19 -2.71 -2.96
N ASP A 8 15.20 -1.88 -2.71
CA ASP A 8 16.56 -2.35 -2.44
C ASP A 8 16.63 -3.14 -1.14
N ALA A 9 15.98 -2.65 -0.06
CA ALA A 9 15.87 -3.38 1.20
C ALA A 9 15.11 -4.71 1.02
N MET A 10 13.95 -4.71 0.36
CA MET A 10 13.18 -5.92 0.09
C MET A 10 13.96 -6.95 -0.72
N ALA A 11 14.72 -6.51 -1.72
CA ALA A 11 15.56 -7.39 -2.53
C ALA A 11 16.66 -8.05 -1.68
N ALA A 12 17.34 -7.26 -0.84
CA ALA A 12 18.39 -7.75 0.05
C ALA A 12 17.83 -8.72 1.10
N ASP A 13 16.77 -8.33 1.81
CA ASP A 13 16.23 -9.10 2.94
C ASP A 13 15.57 -10.41 2.49
N ALA A 14 14.90 -10.40 1.33
CA ALA A 14 14.23 -11.59 0.79
C ALA A 14 15.13 -12.44 -0.12
N GLY A 15 16.36 -11.98 -0.43
CA GLY A 15 17.28 -12.69 -1.33
C GLY A 15 16.78 -12.82 -2.77
N ILE A 16 16.06 -11.82 -3.26
CA ILE A 16 15.47 -11.80 -4.61
C ILE A 16 16.06 -10.68 -5.47
N SER A 17 15.89 -10.77 -6.80
CA SER A 17 16.34 -9.68 -7.68
C SER A 17 15.55 -8.39 -7.42
N LYS A 18 16.19 -7.23 -7.68
CA LYS A 18 15.51 -5.92 -7.61
C LYS A 18 14.26 -5.85 -8.49
N GLY A 19 14.28 -6.53 -9.65
CA GLY A 19 13.13 -6.63 -10.55
C GLY A 19 11.95 -7.36 -9.90
N GLN A 20 12.21 -8.48 -9.22
CA GLN A 20 11.18 -9.22 -8.48
C GLN A 20 10.66 -8.42 -7.28
N ALA A 21 11.54 -7.77 -6.52
CA ALA A 21 11.14 -6.92 -5.40
C ALA A 21 10.26 -5.74 -5.84
N LYS A 22 10.63 -5.08 -6.96
CA LYS A 22 9.81 -4.05 -7.58
C LYS A 22 8.43 -4.58 -7.98
N ALA A 23 8.38 -5.71 -8.68
CA ALA A 23 7.13 -6.31 -9.12
C ALA A 23 6.23 -6.69 -7.93
N ALA A 24 6.80 -7.22 -6.84
CA ALA A 24 6.07 -7.54 -5.62
C ALA A 24 5.47 -6.28 -4.96
N LEU A 25 6.28 -5.21 -4.81
CA LEU A 25 5.80 -3.96 -4.21
C LEU A 25 4.72 -3.29 -5.07
N GLU A 26 4.86 -3.28 -6.39
CA GLU A 26 3.86 -2.73 -7.30
C GLU A 26 2.56 -3.53 -7.29
N SER A 27 2.65 -4.85 -7.25
CA SER A 27 1.49 -5.74 -7.09
C SER A 27 0.77 -5.47 -5.76
N PHE A 28 1.51 -5.32 -4.66
CA PHE A 28 0.94 -4.99 -3.35
C PHE A 28 0.17 -3.66 -3.39
N ILE A 29 0.81 -2.58 -3.86
CA ILE A 29 0.18 -1.25 -3.95
C ILE A 29 -1.06 -1.30 -4.84
N GLY A 30 -0.98 -2.00 -5.98
CA GLY A 30 -2.07 -2.15 -6.93
C GLY A 30 -3.29 -2.85 -6.32
N ASN A 31 -3.08 -3.99 -5.68
CA ASN A 31 -4.15 -4.76 -5.05
C ASN A 31 -4.78 -3.99 -3.89
N VAL A 32 -3.98 -3.38 -3.00
CA VAL A 32 -4.54 -2.55 -1.91
C VAL A 32 -5.38 -1.41 -2.47
N SER A 33 -4.86 -0.68 -3.46
CA SER A 33 -5.59 0.42 -4.09
C SER A 33 -6.87 -0.04 -4.77
N GLY A 34 -6.84 -1.18 -5.48
CA GLY A 34 -8.00 -1.76 -6.13
C GLY A 34 -9.09 -2.18 -5.14
N THR A 35 -8.72 -2.89 -4.07
CA THR A 35 -9.65 -3.28 -3.00
C THR A 35 -10.31 -2.07 -2.37
N LEU A 36 -9.54 -1.02 -2.07
CA LEU A 36 -10.08 0.21 -1.47
C LEU A 36 -11.02 0.95 -2.42
N LYS A 37 -10.69 1.05 -3.71
CA LYS A 37 -11.57 1.64 -4.73
C LYS A 37 -12.93 0.91 -4.81
N GLY A 38 -12.93 -0.41 -4.62
CA GLY A 38 -14.16 -1.21 -4.56
C GLY A 38 -14.94 -1.08 -3.24
N GLY A 39 -14.50 -0.25 -2.30
CA GLY A 39 -15.10 -0.12 -0.96
C GLY A 39 -14.73 -1.26 0.01
N GLY A 40 -13.81 -2.14 -0.38
CA GLY A 40 -13.33 -3.22 0.45
C GLY A 40 -12.39 -2.74 1.57
N ARG A 41 -12.05 -3.67 2.47
CA ARG A 41 -11.09 -3.48 3.55
C ARG A 41 -9.90 -4.41 3.35
N VAL A 42 -8.70 -3.89 3.60
CA VAL A 42 -7.45 -4.66 3.62
C VAL A 42 -6.93 -4.68 5.06
N SER A 43 -6.55 -5.85 5.55
CA SER A 43 -5.93 -6.02 6.86
C SER A 43 -4.68 -6.88 6.74
N LEU A 44 -3.53 -6.31 7.13
CA LEU A 44 -2.24 -7.00 7.19
C LEU A 44 -1.76 -7.00 8.64
N VAL A 45 -1.85 -8.16 9.30
CA VAL A 45 -1.47 -8.32 10.72
C VAL A 45 0.00 -7.93 10.90
N GLY A 46 0.27 -7.12 11.94
CA GLY A 46 1.63 -6.63 12.22
C GLY A 46 2.07 -5.41 11.41
N PHE A 47 1.26 -4.93 10.46
CA PHE A 47 1.57 -3.73 9.68
C PHE A 47 0.45 -2.69 9.73
N GLY A 48 -0.78 -3.06 9.35
CA GLY A 48 -1.88 -2.11 9.36
C GLY A 48 -3.18 -2.61 8.73
N SER A 49 -4.20 -1.77 8.81
CA SER A 49 -5.49 -1.96 8.16
C SER A 49 -5.87 -0.71 7.38
N TRP A 50 -6.46 -0.89 6.20
CA TRP A 50 -6.95 0.19 5.35
C TRP A 50 -8.40 -0.07 4.97
N SER A 51 -9.20 0.99 4.97
CA SER A 51 -10.59 1.00 4.51
C SER A 51 -10.95 2.40 4.03
N VAL A 52 -11.89 2.51 3.10
CA VAL A 52 -12.45 3.80 2.71
C VAL A 52 -13.54 4.20 3.68
N SER A 53 -13.54 5.47 4.11
CA SER A 53 -14.59 6.07 4.93
C SER A 53 -15.24 7.19 4.15
N ASN A 54 -16.56 7.08 3.94
CA ASN A 54 -17.34 8.16 3.34
C ASN A 54 -17.67 9.19 4.41
N ARG A 55 -17.33 10.45 4.15
CA ARG A 55 -17.63 11.57 5.04
C ARG A 55 -18.64 12.49 4.37
N ALA A 56 -19.73 12.79 5.07
CA ALA A 56 -20.71 13.76 4.61
C ALA A 56 -20.08 15.16 4.52
N ALA A 57 -20.61 15.99 3.62
CA ALA A 57 -20.25 17.39 3.52
C ALA A 57 -20.53 18.11 4.86
N ARG A 58 -19.69 19.09 5.20
CA ARG A 58 -19.82 19.91 6.40
C ARG A 58 -19.40 21.34 6.05
N ASP A 59 -20.03 22.31 6.71
CA ASP A 59 -19.71 23.73 6.51
C ASP A 59 -18.30 24.04 7.05
N GLY A 60 -17.45 24.56 6.16
CA GLY A 60 -16.15 25.10 6.53
C GLY A 60 -16.28 26.53 7.08
N ARG A 61 -15.45 26.88 8.06
CA ARG A 61 -15.26 28.26 8.50
C ARG A 61 -13.79 28.65 8.29
N ASN A 62 -13.58 29.92 7.94
CA ASN A 62 -12.28 30.53 7.65
C ASN A 62 -11.59 31.00 8.94
#